data_AF-A0A2P4UNZ5-F1
#
_entry.id   AF-A0A2P4UNZ5-F1
#
_cell.length_a   1.000
_cell.length_b   1.000
_cell.length_c   1.000
_cell.angle_alpha   90.00
_cell.angle_beta   90.00
_cell.angle_gamma   90.00
#
_symmetry.space_group_name_H-M   'P 1'
#
loop_
_entity.id
_entity.type
_entity.pdbx_description
1 polymer ?
#
loop_
_entity_poly.entity_id
_entity_poly.type
_entity_poly.pdbx_seq_one_letter_code
_entity_poly.pdbx_strand_id
1 'polypeptide(L)'
;MTSDLMRASLLGLSVGDALGSQFFVPPNRSYFVSGDPAAAARDAALSAEVTHPHPEAVAGAVAVAVAAALRAAGPSAPGPFLDEILRHVASGRVRTGIVAARRLLPLSDASAVARVLGNGRLVAAHDTVPFTLWVAARHGGDYRTAFWATAAAGGDVDTTCAIVGGILGTPPPDWAAGTEPLPSWLPAPY
;
A
#
# COMPACT_ATOMS: atom_id res chain seq x y z
N MET A 1 -16.50 -18.69 -18.37
CA MET A 1 -17.14 -17.82 -17.35
C MET A 1 -16.91 -18.34 -15.93
N THR A 2 -17.39 -19.52 -15.51
CA THR A 2 -17.20 -20.03 -14.13
C THR A 2 -15.75 -20.48 -13.82
N SER A 3 -15.08 -21.07 -14.80
CA SER A 3 -13.65 -21.48 -14.69
C SER A 3 -12.71 -20.28 -14.53
N ASP A 4 -13.00 -19.17 -15.22
CA ASP A 4 -12.16 -17.97 -15.20
C ASP A 4 -12.23 -17.23 -13.86
N LEU A 5 -13.42 -17.19 -13.24
CA LEU A 5 -13.61 -16.59 -11.91
C LEU A 5 -12.98 -17.43 -10.80
N MET A 6 -13.05 -18.76 -10.89
CA MET A 6 -12.34 -19.65 -9.96
C MET A 6 -10.82 -19.49 -10.08
N ARG A 7 -10.31 -19.43 -11.31
CA ARG A 7 -8.88 -19.22 -11.55
C ARG A 7 -8.41 -17.83 -11.11
N ALA A 8 -9.22 -16.80 -11.33
CA ALA A 8 -8.97 -15.45 -10.82
C ALA A 8 -8.98 -15.41 -9.29
N SER A 9 -9.88 -16.14 -8.62
CA SER A 9 -9.94 -16.22 -7.15
C SER A 9 -8.73 -16.95 -6.57
N LEU A 10 -8.29 -18.07 -7.17
CA LEU A 10 -7.08 -18.80 -6.77
C LEU A 10 -5.80 -17.99 -7.05
N LEU A 11 -5.78 -17.23 -8.15
CA LEU A 11 -4.70 -16.29 -8.45
C LEU A 11 -4.69 -15.12 -7.46
N GLY A 12 -5.85 -14.53 -7.11
CA GLY A 12 -5.95 -13.51 -6.06
C GLY A 12 -5.37 -14.01 -4.74
N LEU A 13 -5.82 -15.19 -4.28
CA LEU A 13 -5.34 -15.79 -3.03
C LEU A 13 -3.82 -16.06 -3.02
N SER A 14 -3.24 -16.50 -4.14
CA SER A 14 -1.78 -16.77 -4.24
C SER A 14 -0.93 -15.53 -4.45
N VAL A 15 -1.51 -14.46 -5.02
CA VAL A 15 -0.87 -13.15 -5.16
C VAL A 15 -0.96 -12.38 -3.85
N GLY A 16 -2.01 -12.59 -3.05
CA GLY A 16 -2.29 -11.76 -1.89
C GLY A 16 -2.52 -10.29 -2.26
N ASP A 17 -3.06 -9.55 -1.32
CA ASP A 17 -3.33 -8.11 -1.41
C ASP A 17 -2.10 -7.24 -1.08
N ALA A 18 -0.93 -7.87 -0.94
CA ALA A 18 0.36 -7.30 -0.51
C ALA A 18 0.50 -7.03 1.00
N LEU A 19 -0.40 -7.52 1.88
CA LEU A 19 -0.24 -7.43 3.35
C LEU A 19 0.86 -8.33 3.95
N GLY A 20 1.52 -9.18 3.16
CA GLY A 20 2.52 -10.15 3.65
C GLY A 20 3.80 -9.57 4.25
N SER A 21 3.96 -8.25 4.31
CA SER A 21 5.16 -7.58 4.83
C SER A 21 4.88 -6.86 6.15
N GLN A 22 5.84 -6.98 7.07
CA GLN A 22 5.81 -6.63 8.50
C GLN A 22 5.52 -5.14 8.86
N PHE A 23 5.00 -4.33 7.93
CA PHE A 23 4.75 -2.90 8.10
C PHE A 23 3.60 -2.56 9.06
N PHE A 24 2.84 -3.56 9.50
CA PHE A 24 1.75 -3.42 10.48
C PHE A 24 2.17 -3.68 11.93
N VAL A 25 3.47 -3.82 12.20
CA VAL A 25 3.97 -3.94 13.57
C VAL A 25 4.58 -2.60 13.94
N PRO A 26 3.86 -1.69 14.64
CA PRO A 26 4.43 -0.44 15.14
C PRO A 26 5.78 -0.62 15.85
N PRO A 27 6.00 -1.70 16.64
CA PRO A 27 7.31 -2.02 17.22
C PRO A 27 8.44 -2.29 16.22
N ASN A 28 8.13 -2.69 14.99
CA ASN A 28 9.14 -2.95 13.95
C ASN A 28 9.36 -1.75 13.03
N ARG A 29 8.52 -0.71 13.15
CA ARG A 29 8.59 0.47 12.29
C ARG A 29 9.97 1.13 12.34
N SER A 30 10.61 1.20 13.50
CA SER A 30 11.97 1.76 13.63
C SER A 30 13.05 0.97 12.87
N TYR A 31 12.85 -0.34 12.65
CA TYR A 31 13.78 -1.17 11.89
C TYR A 31 13.63 -0.98 10.36
N PHE A 32 12.47 -0.53 9.90
CA PHE A 32 12.15 -0.35 8.47
C PHE A 32 12.04 1.12 8.04
N VAL A 33 12.02 2.06 8.99
CA VAL A 33 12.02 3.52 8.78
C VAL A 33 13.46 4.05 8.87
N SER A 34 14.39 3.39 8.18
CA SER A 34 15.71 3.99 7.92
C SER A 34 15.62 5.21 6.99
N GLY A 35 14.44 5.44 6.38
CA GLY A 35 14.25 6.42 5.31
C GLY A 35 14.95 6.01 4.01
N ASP A 36 15.54 4.81 3.94
CA ASP A 36 16.21 4.26 2.76
C ASP A 36 15.24 3.39 1.94
N PRO A 37 14.79 3.86 0.75
CA PRO A 37 13.94 3.10 -0.16
C PRO A 37 14.52 1.75 -0.57
N ALA A 38 15.84 1.66 -0.76
CA ALA A 38 16.47 0.44 -1.26
C ALA A 38 16.52 -0.64 -0.18
N ALA A 39 16.76 -0.27 1.08
CA ALA A 39 16.61 -1.18 2.21
C ALA A 39 15.17 -1.66 2.36
N ALA A 40 14.20 -0.74 2.35
CA ALA A 40 12.79 -1.07 2.45
C ALA A 40 12.33 -2.05 1.34
N ALA A 41 12.80 -1.86 0.10
CA ALA A 41 12.53 -2.78 -1.01
C ALA A 41 13.08 -4.19 -0.76
N ARG A 42 14.35 -4.31 -0.32
CA ARG A 42 14.97 -5.62 -0.05
C ARG A 42 14.23 -6.36 1.06
N ASP A 43 13.97 -5.68 2.17
CA ASP A 43 13.36 -6.28 3.35
C ASP A 43 11.90 -6.71 3.07
N ALA A 44 11.16 -5.88 2.34
CA ALA A 44 9.80 -6.20 1.92
C ALA A 44 9.75 -7.42 0.99
N ALA A 45 10.71 -7.54 0.07
CA ALA A 45 10.78 -8.69 -0.82
C ALA A 45 11.04 -9.98 -0.04
N LEU A 46 12.06 -9.99 0.84
CA LEU A 46 12.39 -11.14 1.68
C LEU A 46 11.23 -11.53 2.60
N SER A 47 10.53 -10.56 3.19
CA SER A 47 9.37 -10.82 4.05
C SER A 47 8.20 -11.41 3.27
N ALA A 48 7.91 -10.88 2.07
CA ALA A 48 6.76 -11.32 1.28
C ALA A 48 6.95 -12.74 0.74
N GLU A 49 8.16 -13.13 0.36
CA GLU A 49 8.46 -14.44 -0.24
C GLU A 49 8.04 -15.64 0.63
N VAL A 50 8.03 -15.48 1.96
CA VAL A 50 7.68 -16.55 2.91
C VAL A 50 6.21 -16.96 2.80
N THR A 51 5.32 -16.02 2.52
CA THR A 51 3.86 -16.25 2.53
C THR A 51 3.21 -16.04 1.17
N HIS A 52 3.78 -15.17 0.34
CA HIS A 52 3.28 -14.78 -0.97
C HIS A 52 4.43 -14.72 -1.99
N PRO A 53 4.94 -15.88 -2.44
CA PRO A 53 6.10 -15.96 -3.34
C PRO A 53 5.80 -15.52 -4.78
N HIS A 54 4.54 -15.18 -5.09
CA HIS A 54 4.19 -14.72 -6.43
C HIS A 54 4.86 -13.37 -6.75
N PRO A 55 5.49 -13.18 -7.93
CA PRO A 55 6.22 -11.95 -8.24
C PRO A 55 5.41 -10.65 -8.12
N GLU A 56 4.13 -10.67 -8.51
CA GLU A 56 3.22 -9.51 -8.31
C GLU A 56 2.97 -9.18 -6.83
N ALA A 57 2.94 -10.19 -5.95
CA ALA A 57 2.78 -10.00 -4.51
C ALA A 57 3.98 -9.26 -3.93
N VAL A 58 5.17 -9.77 -4.26
CA VAL A 58 6.46 -9.22 -3.88
C VAL A 58 6.59 -7.79 -4.41
N ALA A 59 6.26 -7.56 -5.69
CA ALA A 59 6.26 -6.23 -6.28
C ALA A 59 5.32 -5.25 -5.57
N GLY A 60 4.14 -5.71 -5.15
CA GLY A 60 3.20 -4.92 -4.35
C GLY A 60 3.77 -4.54 -2.98
N ALA A 61 4.31 -5.53 -2.26
CA ALA A 61 4.92 -5.33 -0.95
C ALA A 61 6.10 -4.34 -1.01
N VAL A 62 6.97 -4.50 -2.01
CA VAL A 62 8.08 -3.57 -2.28
C VAL A 62 7.57 -2.15 -2.52
N ALA A 63 6.53 -1.99 -3.35
CA ALA A 63 6.02 -0.66 -3.69
C ALA A 63 5.46 0.07 -2.45
N VAL A 64 4.72 -0.63 -1.59
CA VAL A 64 4.16 -0.09 -0.35
C VAL A 64 5.27 0.27 0.65
N ALA A 65 6.25 -0.63 0.83
CA ALA A 65 7.39 -0.41 1.70
C ALA A 65 8.20 0.83 1.33
N VAL A 66 8.53 0.95 0.04
CA VAL A 66 9.26 2.08 -0.51
C VAL A 66 8.46 3.37 -0.33
N ALA A 67 7.15 3.34 -0.60
CA ALA A 67 6.28 4.49 -0.39
C ALA A 67 6.28 4.97 1.06
N ALA A 68 6.23 4.06 2.03
CA ALA A 68 6.30 4.37 3.45
C ALA A 68 7.66 4.94 3.86
N ALA A 69 8.76 4.34 3.39
CA ALA A 69 10.12 4.83 3.66
C ALA A 69 10.32 6.25 3.12
N LEU A 70 9.84 6.52 1.91
CA LEU A 70 9.89 7.86 1.30
C LEU A 70 9.07 8.88 2.08
N ARG A 71 7.89 8.51 2.59
CA ARG A 71 7.08 9.42 3.41
C ARG A 71 7.71 9.71 4.75
N ALA A 72 8.34 8.72 5.36
CA ALA A 72 9.09 8.93 6.59
C ALA A 72 10.34 9.82 6.39
N ALA A 73 10.97 9.74 5.21
CA ALA A 73 12.10 10.61 4.86
C ALA A 73 11.68 12.07 4.60
N GLY A 74 10.43 12.32 4.19
CA GLY A 74 9.86 13.66 4.14
C GLY A 74 8.79 13.88 3.06
N PRO A 75 8.25 15.12 2.98
CA PRO A 75 7.27 15.48 1.97
C PRO A 75 7.90 15.50 0.57
N SER A 76 7.10 15.15 -0.43
CA SER A 76 7.51 15.13 -1.84
C SER A 76 6.30 15.35 -2.73
N ALA A 77 6.53 15.98 -3.88
CA ALA A 77 5.47 16.19 -4.86
C ALA A 77 4.90 14.84 -5.36
N PRO A 78 3.60 14.74 -5.69
CA PRO A 78 2.94 13.47 -6.00
C PRO A 78 3.58 12.69 -7.16
N GLY A 79 4.01 13.39 -8.21
CA GLY A 79 4.65 12.78 -9.38
C GLY A 79 6.00 12.15 -9.05
N PRO A 80 6.98 12.93 -8.58
CA PRO A 80 8.28 12.43 -8.15
C PRO A 80 8.21 11.30 -7.12
N PHE A 81 7.22 11.33 -6.21
CA PHE A 81 6.98 10.25 -5.26
C PHE A 81 6.71 8.91 -5.95
N LEU A 82 5.79 8.88 -6.92
CA LEU A 82 5.50 7.66 -7.70
C LEU A 82 6.65 7.27 -8.63
N ASP A 83 7.35 8.26 -9.20
CA ASP A 83 8.52 8.03 -10.07
C ASP A 83 9.69 7.40 -9.30
N GLU A 84 9.85 7.73 -8.02
CA GLU A 84 10.80 7.08 -7.12
C GLU A 84 10.41 5.63 -6.83
N ILE A 85 9.17 5.37 -6.44
CA ILE A 85 8.67 4.01 -6.17
C ILE A 85 8.91 3.10 -7.39
N LEU A 86 8.64 3.59 -8.60
CA LEU A 86 8.82 2.86 -9.85
C LEU A 86 10.26 2.37 -10.13
N ARG A 87 11.28 2.93 -9.47
CA ARG A 87 12.68 2.49 -9.62
C ARG A 87 12.98 1.21 -8.86
N HIS A 88 12.16 0.87 -7.87
CA HIS A 88 12.33 -0.31 -7.01
C HIS A 88 11.39 -1.46 -7.39
N VAL A 89 10.35 -1.20 -8.17
CA VAL A 89 9.34 -2.20 -8.53
C VAL A 89 9.70 -2.89 -9.84
N ALA A 90 9.79 -4.23 -9.80
CA ALA A 90 10.04 -5.07 -10.96
C ALA A 90 8.95 -4.93 -12.04
N SER A 91 9.25 -5.28 -13.30
CA SER A 91 8.25 -5.27 -14.37
C SER A 91 7.13 -6.26 -14.09
N GLY A 92 5.89 -5.81 -14.23
CA GLY A 92 4.68 -6.59 -13.91
C GLY A 92 3.42 -5.73 -13.92
N ARG A 93 2.28 -6.33 -13.59
CA ARG A 93 0.97 -5.63 -13.56
C ARG A 93 0.93 -4.55 -12.49
N VAL A 94 1.52 -4.77 -11.31
CA VAL A 94 1.67 -3.75 -10.27
C VAL A 94 2.39 -2.52 -10.83
N ARG A 95 3.55 -2.70 -11.46
CA ARG A 95 4.31 -1.59 -12.07
C ARG A 95 3.51 -0.86 -13.15
N THR A 96 2.81 -1.59 -14.01
CA THR A 96 1.91 -0.99 -15.02
C THR A 96 0.81 -0.17 -14.36
N GLY A 97 0.21 -0.67 -13.28
CA GLY A 97 -0.77 0.06 -12.48
C GLY A 97 -0.20 1.33 -11.87
N ILE A 98 1.02 1.31 -11.33
CA ILE A 98 1.68 2.50 -10.77
C ILE A 98 1.97 3.53 -11.87
N VAL A 99 2.36 3.10 -13.08
CA VAL A 99 2.47 3.99 -14.23
C VAL A 99 1.12 4.62 -14.60
N ALA A 100 0.02 3.86 -14.52
CA ALA A 100 -1.32 4.40 -14.72
C ALA A 100 -1.70 5.39 -13.61
N ALA A 101 -1.44 5.07 -12.34
CA ALA A 101 -1.64 5.98 -11.21
C ALA A 101 -0.92 7.32 -11.44
N ARG A 102 0.33 7.27 -11.89
CA ARG A 102 1.11 8.47 -12.22
C ARG A 102 0.45 9.35 -13.28
N ARG A 103 -0.20 8.74 -14.29
CA ARG A 103 -0.94 9.44 -15.35
C ARG A 103 -2.28 10.01 -14.87
N LEU A 104 -2.88 9.40 -13.85
CA LEU A 104 -4.18 9.80 -13.30
C LEU A 104 -4.07 10.86 -12.19
N LEU A 105 -2.87 11.30 -11.80
CA LEU A 105 -2.66 12.39 -10.83
C LEU A 105 -3.41 13.72 -11.14
N PRO A 106 -3.73 14.08 -12.39
CA PRO A 106 -4.56 15.26 -12.66
C PRO A 106 -6.02 15.12 -12.20
N LEU A 107 -6.52 13.90 -11.96
CA LEU A 107 -7.88 13.67 -11.45
C LEU A 107 -7.95 13.94 -9.94
N SER A 108 -9.15 14.23 -9.45
CA SER A 108 -9.45 14.39 -8.02
C SER A 108 -10.45 13.38 -7.47
N ASP A 109 -11.22 12.72 -8.33
CA ASP A 109 -12.23 11.74 -7.94
C ASP A 109 -11.56 10.37 -7.69
N ALA A 110 -11.40 10.02 -6.42
CA ALA A 110 -10.81 8.76 -5.98
C ALA A 110 -11.63 7.55 -6.45
N SER A 111 -12.96 7.64 -6.47
CA SER A 111 -13.83 6.55 -6.94
C SER A 111 -13.67 6.33 -8.45
N ALA A 112 -13.49 7.40 -9.24
CA ALA A 112 -13.18 7.27 -10.66
C ALA A 112 -11.82 6.64 -10.91
N VAL A 113 -10.80 7.02 -10.13
CA VAL A 113 -9.46 6.44 -10.23
C VAL A 113 -9.46 4.96 -9.82
N ALA A 114 -10.16 4.60 -8.75
CA ALA A 114 -10.34 3.23 -8.29
C ALA A 114 -10.99 2.33 -9.35
N ARG A 115 -11.94 2.84 -10.15
CA ARG A 115 -12.51 2.09 -11.28
C ARG A 115 -11.48 1.72 -12.35
N VAL A 116 -10.39 2.48 -12.47
CA VAL A 116 -9.32 2.24 -13.45
C VAL A 116 -8.21 1.38 -12.86
N LEU A 117 -7.82 1.66 -11.62
CA LEU A 117 -6.66 1.05 -10.97
C LEU A 117 -6.98 -0.20 -10.16
N GLY A 118 -8.25 -0.42 -9.84
CA GLY A 118 -8.67 -1.39 -8.84
C GLY A 118 -8.84 -0.76 -7.46
N ASN A 119 -9.56 -1.47 -6.59
CA ASN A 119 -9.75 -1.13 -5.18
C ASN A 119 -9.68 -2.36 -4.27
N GLY A 120 -8.93 -3.38 -4.70
CA GLY A 120 -8.71 -4.63 -3.98
C GLY A 120 -9.85 -5.64 -4.04
N ARG A 121 -10.92 -5.41 -4.81
CA ARG A 121 -12.03 -6.38 -4.98
C ARG A 121 -11.57 -7.73 -5.52
N LEU A 122 -10.42 -7.79 -6.19
CA LEU A 122 -9.82 -9.03 -6.69
C LEU A 122 -8.84 -9.68 -5.70
N VAL A 123 -8.63 -9.08 -4.51
CA VAL A 123 -7.71 -9.54 -3.47
C VAL A 123 -6.33 -9.82 -4.05
N ALA A 124 -5.82 -8.90 -4.87
CA ALA A 124 -4.58 -9.07 -5.60
C ALA A 124 -3.79 -7.76 -5.63
N ALA A 125 -2.48 -7.84 -5.40
CA ALA A 125 -1.60 -6.68 -5.33
C ALA A 125 -1.76 -5.69 -6.50
N HIS A 126 -1.97 -6.18 -7.73
CA HIS A 126 -2.15 -5.33 -8.92
C HIS A 126 -3.51 -4.62 -9.00
N ASP A 127 -4.51 -5.08 -8.24
CA ASP A 127 -5.84 -4.46 -8.08
C ASP A 127 -5.94 -3.61 -6.80
N THR A 128 -4.94 -3.68 -5.91
CA THR A 128 -4.92 -2.98 -4.62
C THR A 128 -3.91 -1.83 -4.60
N VAL A 129 -2.63 -2.15 -4.85
CA VAL A 129 -1.48 -1.27 -4.60
C VAL A 129 -1.46 -0.02 -5.47
N PRO A 130 -1.78 -0.06 -6.78
CA PRO A 130 -1.76 1.15 -7.60
C PRO A 130 -2.69 2.26 -7.10
N PHE A 131 -3.88 1.91 -6.63
CA PHE A 131 -4.85 2.88 -6.12
C PHE A 131 -4.41 3.47 -4.78
N THR A 132 -3.93 2.66 -3.84
CA THR A 132 -3.45 3.14 -2.54
C THR A 132 -2.25 4.09 -2.70
N LEU A 133 -1.33 3.79 -3.61
CA LEU A 133 -0.22 4.67 -3.94
C LEU A 133 -0.67 5.99 -4.59
N TRP A 134 -1.69 5.97 -5.45
CA TRP A 134 -2.28 7.18 -5.99
C TRP A 134 -2.85 8.08 -4.87
N VAL A 135 -3.61 7.50 -3.95
CA VAL A 135 -4.17 8.23 -2.81
C VAL A 135 -3.06 8.83 -1.95
N ALA A 136 -2.07 8.03 -1.57
CA ALA A 136 -0.95 8.48 -0.75
C ALA A 136 -0.09 9.55 -1.45
N ALA A 137 0.05 9.48 -2.77
CA ALA A 137 0.71 10.52 -3.55
C ALA A 137 -0.09 11.82 -3.53
N ARG A 138 -1.41 11.75 -3.75
CA ARG A 138 -2.30 12.91 -3.86
C ARG A 138 -2.53 13.63 -2.54
N HIS A 139 -2.66 12.87 -1.46
CA HIS A 139 -3.06 13.35 -0.13
C HIS A 139 -1.95 13.18 0.91
N GLY A 140 -0.69 13.14 0.50
CA GLY A 140 0.47 12.82 1.36
C GLY A 140 0.64 13.68 2.62
N GLY A 141 0.00 14.86 2.68
CA GLY A 141 0.01 15.75 3.84
C GLY A 141 -1.28 15.78 4.66
N ASP A 142 -2.30 14.98 4.31
CA ASP A 142 -3.60 14.97 4.96
C ASP A 142 -4.13 13.54 5.14
N TYR A 143 -3.86 12.96 6.32
CA TYR A 143 -4.26 11.62 6.69
C TYR A 143 -5.78 11.42 6.60
N ARG A 144 -6.59 12.37 7.11
CA ARG A 144 -8.05 12.22 7.18
C ARG A 144 -8.65 12.18 5.78
N THR A 145 -8.22 13.11 4.92
CA THR A 145 -8.71 13.15 3.54
C THR A 145 -8.28 11.89 2.78
N ALA A 146 -7.03 11.46 2.93
CA ALA A 146 -6.54 10.24 2.29
C ALA A 146 -7.36 9.00 2.70
N PHE A 147 -7.53 8.80 4.02
CA PHE A 147 -8.25 7.65 4.56
C PHE A 147 -9.70 7.61 4.09
N TRP A 148 -10.42 8.73 4.15
CA TRP A 148 -11.82 8.77 3.71
C TRP A 148 -11.97 8.65 2.19
N ALA A 149 -11.04 9.21 1.41
CA ALA A 149 -11.02 9.04 -0.04
C ALA A 149 -10.84 7.56 -0.42
N THR A 150 -9.97 6.84 0.30
CA THR A 150 -9.79 5.39 0.15
C THR A 150 -11.05 4.62 0.53
N ALA A 151 -11.59 4.87 1.73
CA ALA A 151 -12.78 4.16 2.21
C ALA A 151 -14.00 4.37 1.29
N ALA A 152 -14.20 5.59 0.80
CA ALA A 152 -15.29 5.92 -0.11
C ALA A 152 -15.18 5.23 -1.49
N ALA A 153 -13.98 4.80 -1.90
CA ALA A 153 -13.80 4.03 -3.12
C ALA A 153 -14.30 2.58 -2.99
N GLY A 154 -14.56 2.10 -1.77
CA GLY A 154 -15.05 0.74 -1.49
C GLY A 154 -14.05 -0.35 -1.88
N GLY A 155 -14.56 -1.57 -2.07
CA GLY A 155 -13.72 -2.74 -2.37
C GLY A 155 -13.17 -3.36 -1.09
N ASP A 156 -11.87 -3.61 -1.06
CA ASP A 156 -11.15 -4.16 0.08
C ASP A 156 -10.75 -3.02 1.03
N VAL A 157 -11.77 -2.47 1.71
CA VAL A 157 -11.68 -1.18 2.42
C VAL A 157 -10.68 -1.23 3.57
N ASP A 158 -10.68 -2.31 4.34
CA ASP A 158 -9.76 -2.55 5.44
C ASP A 158 -8.31 -2.55 4.95
N THR A 159 -8.00 -3.39 3.97
CA THR A 159 -6.66 -3.49 3.39
C THR A 159 -6.18 -2.18 2.77
N THR A 160 -7.00 -1.57 1.91
CA THR A 160 -6.60 -0.35 1.21
C THR A 160 -6.38 0.81 2.17
N CYS A 161 -7.25 0.97 3.18
CA CYS A 161 -7.08 1.97 4.22
C CYS A 161 -5.86 1.69 5.11
N ALA A 162 -5.60 0.41 5.43
CA ALA A 162 -4.43 0.02 6.19
C ALA A 162 -3.12 0.35 5.45
N ILE A 163 -3.05 0.08 4.14
CA ILE A 163 -1.90 0.45 3.30
C ILE A 163 -1.72 1.97 3.25
N VAL A 164 -2.76 2.73 2.96
CA VAL A 164 -2.69 4.20 2.90
C VAL A 164 -2.29 4.78 4.25
N GLY A 165 -2.91 4.32 5.34
CA GLY A 165 -2.56 4.72 6.70
C GLY A 165 -1.10 4.40 7.06
N GLY A 166 -0.61 3.21 6.69
CA GLY A 166 0.78 2.80 6.91
C GLY A 166 1.79 3.71 6.19
N ILE A 167 1.51 4.03 4.92
CA ILE A 167 2.35 4.93 4.12
C ILE A 167 2.39 6.34 4.71
N LEU A 168 1.25 6.89 5.11
CA LEU A 168 1.16 8.24 5.67
C LEU A 168 1.67 8.32 7.12
N GLY A 169 1.59 7.19 7.83
CA GLY A 169 2.11 7.02 9.16
C GLY A 169 1.12 7.34 10.26
N THR A 170 1.36 8.42 11.00
CA THR A 170 0.66 8.66 12.27
C THR A 170 -0.79 9.11 12.02
N PRO A 171 -1.79 8.34 12.49
CA PRO A 171 -3.19 8.75 12.41
C PRO A 171 -3.51 9.91 13.35
N PRO A 172 -4.66 10.58 13.18
CA PRO A 172 -5.16 11.54 14.15
C PRO A 172 -5.27 10.94 15.57
N PRO A 173 -4.90 11.67 16.63
CA PRO A 173 -4.89 11.13 18.00
C PRO A 173 -6.25 10.62 18.48
N ASP A 174 -7.34 11.28 18.08
CA ASP A 174 -8.72 10.88 18.35
C ASP A 174 -9.08 9.54 17.69
N TRP A 175 -8.52 9.25 16.51
CA TRP A 175 -8.72 7.97 15.84
C TRP A 175 -7.87 6.88 16.48
N ALA A 176 -6.61 7.18 16.84
CA ALA A 176 -5.74 6.25 17.56
C ALA A 176 -6.33 5.86 18.94
N ALA A 177 -6.93 6.81 19.66
CA ALA A 177 -7.62 6.53 20.91
C ALA A 177 -8.87 5.65 20.74
N GLY A 178 -9.43 5.58 19.52
CA GLY A 178 -10.60 4.78 19.19
C GLY A 178 -10.29 3.35 18.73
N THR A 179 -9.01 2.96 18.60
CA THR A 179 -8.63 1.59 18.23
C THR A 179 -8.56 0.67 19.43
N GLU A 180 -8.74 -0.64 19.21
CA GLU A 180 -8.49 -1.65 20.24
C GLU A 180 -7.06 -1.48 20.82
N PRO A 181 -6.89 -1.51 22.15
CA PRO A 181 -5.55 -1.39 22.74
C PRO A 181 -4.68 -2.56 22.29
N LEU A 182 -3.40 -2.28 22.02
CA LEU A 182 -2.44 -3.34 21.80
C LEU A 182 -2.38 -4.25 23.04
N PRO A 183 -2.16 -5.57 22.85
CA PRO A 183 -1.94 -6.48 23.96
C PRO A 183 -0.86 -5.97 24.92
N SER A 184 -1.08 -6.10 26.22
CA SER A 184 -0.19 -5.56 27.27
C SER A 184 1.23 -6.13 27.27
N TRP A 185 1.46 -7.21 26.53
CA TRP A 185 2.78 -7.82 26.35
C TRP A 185 3.57 -7.25 25.16
N LEU A 186 2.93 -6.42 24.31
CA LEU A 186 3.64 -5.65 23.30
C LEU A 186 4.27 -4.40 23.94
N PRO A 187 5.54 -4.08 23.63
CA PRO A 187 6.14 -2.83 24.09
C PRO A 187 5.34 -1.65 23.53
N ALA A 188 5.13 -0.62 24.36
CA ALA A 188 4.43 0.59 23.96
C ALA A 188 5.09 1.21 22.71
N PRO A 189 4.30 1.69 21.73
CA PRO A 189 4.85 2.40 20.59
C PRO A 189 5.53 3.68 21.09
N TYR A 190 6.82 3.81 20.75
CA TYR A 190 7.70 4.94 21.07
C TYR A 190 7.35 6.19 20.27
#